data_AF-A0A9Q3I2F9-F1
#
_entry.id   AF-A0A9Q3I2F9-F1
#
_cell.length_a   1.000
_cell.length_b   1.000
_cell.length_c   1.000
_cell.angle_alpha   90.00
_cell.angle_beta   90.00
_cell.angle_gamma   90.00
#
_symmetry.space_group_name_H-M   'P 1'
#
loop_
_entity.id
_entity.type
_entity.pdbx_description
1 polymer ?
#
loop_
_entity_poly.entity_id
_entity_poly.type
_entity_poly.pdbx_seq_one_letter_code
_entity_poly.pdbx_strand_id
1 'polypeptide(L)'
;MHPLGIFEAEMIFTHPTGIIRLRVEFFVMHNCTSQHFILGNYYLNIYGIDINDHKDRYSTIGENKRQKVSFPPENREITVIRQVKNVNKEKFVSDQLIETQISPELTPEMKDELIEILLQYREAFTSDNESLGAIKGHEVDIMLNVERPYPPLLTRPAYPPSHRAREELESHINETMKLGVLRRVDTMKK
;
A
#
# COMPACT_ATOMS: atom_id res chain seq x y z
N MET A 1 6.50 15.85 -5.00
CA MET A 1 6.19 14.81 -5.99
C MET A 1 7.44 13.99 -6.23
N HIS A 2 7.49 12.74 -5.77
CA HIS A 2 8.67 11.88 -5.91
C HIS A 2 8.42 10.81 -7.00
N PRO A 3 9.26 10.73 -8.05
CA PRO A 3 9.14 9.68 -9.05
C PRO A 3 9.56 8.33 -8.46
N LEU A 4 8.72 7.32 -8.65
CA LEU A 4 8.96 5.94 -8.21
C LEU A 4 9.57 5.07 -9.33
N GLY A 5 9.26 5.38 -10.58
CA GLY A 5 9.76 4.64 -11.74
C GLY A 5 9.01 4.95 -13.03
N ILE A 6 9.31 4.17 -14.07
CA ILE A 6 8.68 4.23 -15.37
C ILE A 6 7.87 2.94 -15.58
N PHE A 7 6.64 3.08 -16.04
CA PHE A 7 5.78 1.98 -16.42
C PHE A 7 5.47 2.07 -17.91
N GLU A 8 5.91 1.08 -18.68
CA GLU A 8 5.63 1.00 -20.11
C GLU A 8 4.35 0.19 -20.34
N ALA A 9 3.44 0.72 -21.15
CA ALA A 9 2.24 0.01 -21.57
C ALA A 9 1.94 0.22 -23.05
N GLU A 10 1.34 -0.79 -23.67
CA GLU A 10 0.82 -0.70 -25.03
C GLU A 10 -0.67 -0.36 -24.98
N MET A 11 -1.04 0.82 -25.51
CA MET A 11 -2.42 1.15 -25.80
C MET A 11 -2.79 0.63 -27.19
N ILE A 12 -3.80 -0.22 -27.25
CA ILE A 12 -4.23 -0.88 -28.48
C ILE A 12 -5.55 -0.26 -28.93
N PHE A 13 -5.55 0.32 -30.13
CA PHE A 13 -6.74 0.84 -30.79
C PHE A 13 -7.05 0.02 -32.04
N THR A 14 -8.32 -0.34 -32.21
CA THR A 14 -8.79 -1.05 -33.39
C THR A 14 -8.90 -0.07 -34.58
N HIS A 15 -8.24 -0.38 -35.69
CA HIS A 15 -8.26 0.44 -36.92
C HIS A 15 -8.90 -0.34 -38.08
N PRO A 16 -9.60 0.31 -39.01
CA PRO A 16 -10.21 -0.39 -40.16
C PRO A 16 -9.22 -1.20 -41.02
N THR A 17 -7.96 -0.77 -41.09
CA THR A 17 -6.88 -1.46 -41.83
C THR A 17 -5.95 -2.30 -40.92
N GLY A 18 -6.25 -2.43 -39.63
CA GLY A 18 -5.42 -3.21 -38.70
C GLY A 18 -5.54 -2.82 -37.25
N ILE A 19 -4.43 -2.84 -36.52
CA ILE A 19 -4.39 -2.51 -35.10
C ILE A 19 -3.34 -1.42 -34.92
N ILE A 20 -3.75 -0.29 -34.34
CA ILE A 20 -2.82 0.75 -33.90
C ILE A 20 -2.33 0.36 -32.51
N ARG A 21 -1.01 0.24 -32.36
CA ARG A 21 -0.35 0.02 -31.08
C ARG A 21 0.46 1.27 -30.74
N LEU A 22 0.08 1.93 -29.67
CA LEU A 22 0.80 3.08 -29.12
C LEU A 22 1.56 2.61 -27.88
N ARG A 23 2.90 2.62 -27.94
CA ARG A 23 3.73 2.43 -26.75
C ARG A 23 3.76 3.74 -25.96
N VAL A 24 3.31 3.67 -24.72
CA VAL A 24 3.23 4.82 -23.81
C VAL A 24 4.04 4.51 -22.57
N GLU A 25 4.88 5.45 -22.20
CA GLU A 25 5.65 5.41 -20.96
C GLU A 25 4.98 6.33 -19.93
N PHE A 26 4.67 5.77 -18.78
CA PHE A 26 4.06 6.49 -17.65
C PHE A 26 5.11 6.69 -16.56
N PHE A 27 5.29 7.93 -16.13
CA PHE A 27 6.05 8.21 -14.91
C PHE A 27 5.16 7.96 -13.69
N VAL A 28 5.50 6.93 -12.91
CA VAL A 28 4.79 6.58 -11.69
C VAL A 28 5.26 7.51 -10.57
N MET A 29 4.32 8.23 -9.97
CA MET A 29 4.61 9.21 -8.92
C MET A 29 4.03 8.76 -7.58
N HIS A 30 4.78 8.95 -6.50
CA HIS A 30 4.30 8.64 -5.15
C HIS A 30 3.08 9.48 -4.79
N ASN A 31 1.99 8.82 -4.35
CA ASN A 31 0.70 9.43 -3.98
C ASN A 31 0.00 10.23 -5.09
N CYS A 32 0.18 9.86 -6.36
CA CYS A 32 -0.59 10.44 -7.47
C CYS A 32 -1.64 9.43 -7.96
N THR A 33 -2.90 9.85 -8.06
CA THR A 33 -3.96 9.09 -8.72
C THR A 33 -4.39 9.85 -9.98
N SER A 34 -4.48 9.14 -11.11
CA SER A 34 -4.96 9.71 -12.37
C SER A 34 -6.16 8.92 -12.85
N GLN A 35 -7.27 9.61 -13.10
CA GLN A 35 -8.49 9.01 -13.65
C GLN A 35 -8.58 9.17 -15.18
N HIS A 36 -7.90 10.17 -15.74
CA HIS A 36 -8.01 10.54 -17.14
C HIS A 36 -6.64 10.82 -17.73
N PHE A 37 -6.45 10.41 -18.98
CA PHE A 37 -5.27 10.73 -19.77
C PHE A 37 -5.68 11.52 -20.99
N ILE A 38 -4.96 12.61 -21.27
CA ILE A 38 -5.21 13.45 -22.43
C ILE A 38 -4.25 13.03 -23.53
N LEU A 39 -4.79 12.60 -24.66
CA LEU A 39 -4.01 12.37 -25.87
C LEU A 39 -3.92 13.69 -26.65
N GLY A 40 -2.69 14.14 -26.92
CA GLY A 40 -2.48 15.39 -27.64
C GLY A 40 -2.90 15.32 -29.12
N ASN A 41 -3.28 16.47 -29.68
CA ASN A 41 -3.72 16.60 -31.09
C ASN A 41 -2.72 16.05 -32.11
N TYR A 42 -1.42 16.11 -31.82
CA TYR A 42 -0.38 15.56 -32.69
C TYR A 42 -0.54 14.05 -32.89
N TYR A 43 -0.79 13.31 -31.80
CA TYR A 43 -1.02 11.87 -31.85
C TYR A 43 -2.36 11.53 -32.51
N LEU A 44 -3.41 12.32 -32.22
CA LEU A 44 -4.70 12.17 -32.89
C LEU A 44 -4.55 12.28 -34.43
N ASN A 45 -3.78 13.26 -34.90
CA ASN A 45 -3.52 13.45 -36.33
C ASN A 45 -2.67 12.32 -36.93
N ILE A 46 -1.59 11.88 -36.28
CA ILE A 46 -0.73 10.78 -36.78
C ILE A 46 -1.55 9.51 -37.01
N TYR A 47 -2.44 9.20 -36.07
CA TYR A 47 -3.22 7.97 -36.10
C TYR A 47 -4.61 8.13 -36.75
N GLY A 48 -4.90 9.31 -37.33
CA GLY A 48 -6.16 9.62 -37.99
C GLY A 48 -7.37 9.48 -37.07
N ILE A 49 -7.22 9.75 -35.77
CA ILE A 49 -8.30 9.69 -34.79
C ILE A 49 -9.04 11.03 -34.82
N ASP A 50 -10.28 10.99 -35.29
CA ASP A 50 -11.17 12.15 -35.35
C ASP A 50 -12.30 11.98 -34.32
N ILE A 51 -12.52 13.02 -33.52
CA ILE A 51 -13.51 13.03 -32.43
C ILE A 51 -14.59 14.03 -32.81
N ASN A 52 -15.81 13.52 -33.02
CA ASN A 52 -16.97 14.35 -33.34
C ASN A 52 -17.87 14.51 -32.11
N ASP A 53 -18.20 15.76 -31.77
CA ASP A 53 -19.03 16.14 -30.60
C ASP A 53 -20.45 16.58 -30.99
N HIS A 54 -20.93 16.18 -32.17
CA HIS A 54 -22.26 16.57 -32.66
C HIS A 54 -23.32 15.49 -32.38
N LYS A 55 -24.28 15.83 -31.49
CA LYS A 55 -25.44 15.05 -31.01
C LYS A 55 -25.12 13.76 -30.26
N ASP A 56 -24.19 12.96 -30.76
CA ASP A 56 -23.65 11.77 -30.10
C ASP A 56 -22.13 11.84 -30.18
N ARG A 57 -21.43 11.76 -29.05
CA ARG A 57 -19.96 11.70 -29.05
C ARG A 57 -19.52 10.39 -29.69
N TYR A 58 -18.81 10.47 -30.81
CA TYR A 58 -18.18 9.31 -31.43
C TYR A 58 -16.78 9.63 -31.95
N SER A 59 -15.91 8.63 -31.92
CA SER A 59 -14.62 8.68 -32.59
C SER A 59 -14.64 7.86 -33.88
N THR A 60 -13.95 8.34 -34.90
CA THR A 60 -13.58 7.58 -36.08
C THR A 60 -12.06 7.45 -36.13
N ILE A 61 -11.56 6.33 -36.60
CA ILE A 61 -10.11 6.07 -36.69
C ILE A 61 -9.79 5.77 -38.16
N GLY A 62 -8.90 6.56 -38.74
CA GLY A 62 -8.53 6.49 -40.16
C GLY A 62 -9.54 7.12 -41.12
N GLU A 63 -9.41 6.79 -42.41
CA GLU A 63 -10.25 7.36 -43.48
C GLU A 63 -11.69 6.81 -43.49
N ASN A 64 -11.99 5.74 -42.74
CA ASN A 64 -13.27 5.06 -42.80
C ASN A 64 -14.30 5.68 -41.84
N LYS A 65 -14.88 6.82 -42.25
CA LYS A 65 -15.92 7.56 -41.50
C LYS A 65 -17.20 6.77 -41.16
N ARG A 66 -17.33 5.53 -41.65
CA ARG A 66 -18.49 4.65 -41.41
C ARG A 66 -18.40 3.87 -40.10
N GLN A 67 -17.19 3.60 -39.60
CA GLN A 67 -17.00 2.86 -38.36
C GLN A 67 -16.93 3.84 -37.18
N LYS A 68 -18.11 4.25 -36.71
CA LYS A 68 -18.23 5.14 -35.56
C LYS A 68 -18.13 4.31 -34.28
N VAL A 69 -17.15 4.61 -33.44
CA VAL A 69 -17.08 4.09 -32.08
C VAL A 69 -17.77 5.12 -31.19
N SER A 70 -18.96 4.80 -30.71
CA SER A 70 -19.68 5.66 -29.76
C SER A 70 -18.96 5.67 -28.42
N PHE A 71 -18.72 6.86 -27.87
CA PHE A 71 -18.31 6.95 -26.49
C PHE A 71 -19.47 6.45 -25.61
N PRO A 72 -19.20 5.62 -24.60
CA PRO A 72 -20.23 5.24 -23.65
C PRO A 72 -20.80 6.51 -22.98
N PRO A 73 -22.11 6.57 -22.69
CA PRO A 73 -22.69 7.69 -21.95
C PRO A 73 -21.97 7.87 -20.60
N GLU A 74 -21.92 9.11 -20.10
CA GLU A 74 -21.13 9.56 -18.93
C GLU A 74 -21.33 8.71 -17.64
N ASN A 75 -22.34 7.83 -17.60
CA ASN A 75 -22.68 6.96 -16.48
C ASN A 75 -22.44 5.45 -16.70
N ARG A 76 -21.78 5.02 -17.77
CA ARG A 76 -21.32 3.63 -17.83
C ARG A 76 -20.03 3.51 -17.05
N GLU A 77 -20.09 2.78 -15.93
CA GLU A 77 -18.92 2.19 -15.31
C GLU A 77 -18.09 1.58 -16.44
N ILE A 78 -16.92 2.17 -16.68
CA ILE A 78 -15.92 1.59 -17.58
C ILE A 78 -15.80 0.16 -17.08
N THR A 79 -16.09 -0.82 -17.94
CA THR A 79 -15.75 -2.21 -17.66
C THR A 79 -14.23 -2.27 -17.74
N VAL A 80 -13.59 -1.71 -16.72
CA VAL A 80 -12.22 -2.01 -16.37
C VAL A 80 -12.27 -3.50 -16.29
N ILE A 81 -11.55 -4.18 -17.18
CA ILE A 81 -11.25 -5.59 -17.01
C ILE A 81 -10.55 -5.62 -15.66
N ARG A 82 -11.32 -5.84 -14.58
CA ARG A 82 -10.90 -5.92 -13.19
C ARG A 82 -10.13 -7.22 -13.05
N GLN A 83 -8.99 -7.28 -13.70
CA GLN A 83 -7.92 -8.23 -13.44
C GLN A 83 -6.64 -7.47 -13.11
N VAL A 84 -6.76 -6.27 -12.57
CA VAL A 84 -5.73 -5.82 -11.63
C VAL A 84 -5.99 -6.62 -10.36
N LYS A 85 -5.43 -7.83 -10.32
CA LYS A 85 -5.21 -8.52 -9.04
C LYS A 85 -4.67 -7.47 -8.10
N ASN A 86 -5.40 -7.21 -7.03
CA ASN A 86 -5.05 -6.15 -6.11
C ASN A 86 -3.74 -6.61 -5.45
N VAL A 87 -2.60 -6.20 -5.99
CA VAL A 87 -1.26 -6.69 -5.60
C VAL A 87 -1.07 -6.52 -4.09
N ASN A 88 -1.72 -5.52 -3.51
CA ASN A 88 -1.76 -5.26 -2.08
C ASN A 88 -2.57 -6.31 -1.29
N LYS A 89 -3.67 -6.85 -1.84
CA LYS A 89 -4.47 -7.91 -1.22
C LYS A 89 -3.70 -9.22 -1.21
N GLU A 90 -3.06 -9.58 -2.33
CA GLU A 90 -2.22 -10.79 -2.42
C GLU A 90 -1.03 -10.73 -1.46
N LYS A 91 -0.35 -9.57 -1.39
CA LYS A 91 0.74 -9.34 -0.41
C LYS A 91 0.26 -9.38 1.04
N PHE A 92 -0.87 -8.75 1.34
CA PHE A 92 -1.44 -8.77 2.70
C PHE A 92 -1.77 -10.20 3.14
N VAL A 93 -2.34 -11.00 2.24
CA VAL A 93 -2.64 -12.40 2.51
C VAL A 93 -1.35 -13.22 2.70
N SER A 94 -0.33 -13.00 1.88
CA SER A 94 0.96 -13.71 1.99
C SER A 94 1.83 -13.26 3.15
N ASP A 95 1.69 -12.03 3.63
CA ASP A 95 2.65 -11.50 4.61
C ASP A 95 2.06 -11.54 6.02
N GLN A 96 0.75 -11.29 6.17
CA GLN A 96 0.11 -11.16 7.48
C GLN A 96 -0.93 -12.25 7.78
N LEU A 97 -1.57 -12.83 6.76
CA LEU A 97 -2.63 -13.82 6.97
C LEU A 97 -2.17 -15.28 6.85
N ILE A 98 -0.88 -15.57 6.60
CA ILE A 98 -0.37 -16.95 6.48
C ILE A 98 -0.72 -17.79 7.71
N GLU A 99 -0.53 -17.22 8.90
CA GLU A 99 -0.73 -17.93 10.17
C GLU A 99 -2.16 -17.79 10.72
N THR A 100 -3.02 -17.04 10.03
CA THR A 100 -4.38 -16.80 10.50
C THR A 100 -5.30 -17.97 10.20
N GLN A 101 -6.03 -18.41 11.23
CA GLN A 101 -7.07 -19.41 11.08
C GLN A 101 -8.41 -18.73 10.82
N ILE A 102 -8.84 -18.75 9.57
CA ILE A 102 -10.19 -18.31 9.17
C ILE A 102 -11.12 -19.53 9.27
N SER A 103 -12.31 -19.34 9.85
CA SER A 103 -13.30 -20.41 10.00
C SER A 103 -13.60 -21.10 8.65
N PRO A 104 -13.62 -22.45 8.60
CA PRO A 104 -13.92 -23.19 7.39
C PRO A 104 -15.39 -23.07 6.93
N GLU A 105 -16.25 -22.49 7.77
CA GLU A 105 -17.69 -22.31 7.49
C GLU A 105 -17.97 -21.10 6.59
N LEU A 106 -16.98 -20.23 6.35
CA LEU A 106 -17.15 -19.07 5.47
C LEU A 106 -17.19 -19.49 3.99
N THR A 107 -18.14 -18.91 3.26
CA THR A 107 -18.12 -18.97 1.79
C THR A 107 -16.92 -18.19 1.24
N PRO A 108 -16.43 -18.53 0.03
CA PRO A 108 -15.32 -17.81 -0.59
C PRO A 108 -15.59 -16.31 -0.74
N GLU A 109 -16.85 -15.93 -0.99
CA GLU A 109 -17.30 -14.53 -1.11
C GLU A 109 -17.17 -13.78 0.22
N MET A 110 -17.62 -14.37 1.33
CA MET A 110 -17.51 -13.78 2.67
C MET A 110 -16.04 -13.68 3.10
N LYS A 111 -15.21 -14.64 2.71
CA LYS A 111 -13.76 -14.60 2.98
C LYS A 111 -13.11 -13.44 2.24
N ASP A 112 -13.50 -13.20 0.99
CA ASP A 112 -12.98 -12.09 0.21
C ASP A 112 -13.36 -10.73 0.78
N GLU A 113 -14.60 -10.59 1.24
CA GLU A 113 -15.10 -9.39 1.93
C GLU A 113 -14.39 -9.15 3.28
N LEU A 114 -14.19 -10.22 4.06
CA LEU A 114 -13.43 -10.15 5.31
C LEU A 114 -12.00 -9.65 5.08
N ILE A 115 -11.31 -10.18 4.06
CA ILE A 115 -9.95 -9.75 3.73
C ILE A 115 -9.94 -8.27 3.31
N GLU A 116 -10.97 -7.80 2.62
CA GLU A 116 -11.09 -6.38 2.25
C GLU A 116 -11.25 -5.47 3.48
N ILE A 117 -12.08 -5.87 4.45
CA ILE A 117 -12.24 -5.14 5.72
C ILE A 117 -10.92 -5.14 6.51
N LEU A 118 -10.25 -6.28 6.61
CA LEU A 118 -8.96 -6.38 7.32
C LEU A 118 -7.89 -5.52 6.65
N LEU A 119 -7.87 -5.47 5.31
CA LEU A 119 -6.97 -4.59 4.57
C LEU A 119 -7.29 -3.11 4.81
N GLN A 120 -8.58 -2.75 4.85
CA GLN A 120 -9.03 -1.38 5.11
C GLN A 120 -8.58 -0.88 6.49
N TYR A 121 -8.65 -1.73 7.52
CA TYR A 121 -8.33 -1.38 8.89
C TYR A 121 -6.98 -1.94 9.37
N ARG A 122 -6.05 -2.24 8.45
CA ARG A 122 -4.75 -2.85 8.78
C ARG A 122 -3.95 -2.10 9.84
N GLU A 123 -4.08 -0.77 9.90
CA GLU A 123 -3.37 0.11 10.85
C GLU A 123 -3.94 0.02 12.27
N ALA A 124 -5.14 -0.55 12.44
CA ALA A 124 -5.74 -0.79 13.75
C ALA A 124 -5.20 -2.07 14.40
N PHE A 125 -4.50 -2.93 13.65
CA PHE A 125 -3.93 -4.17 14.13
C PHE A 125 -2.43 -4.00 14.38
N THR A 126 -1.92 -4.66 15.40
CA THR A 126 -0.50 -4.66 15.72
C THR A 126 0.27 -5.49 14.69
N SER A 127 1.34 -4.94 14.14
CA SER A 127 2.28 -5.67 13.28
C SER A 127 3.68 -5.69 13.88
N ASP A 128 4.47 -6.71 13.56
CA ASP A 128 5.83 -6.89 14.09
C ASP A 128 6.81 -5.77 13.69
N ASN A 129 6.45 -4.99 12.66
CA ASN A 129 7.29 -3.93 12.10
C ASN A 129 6.95 -2.54 12.65
N GLU A 130 5.84 -2.40 13.37
CA GLU A 130 5.39 -1.11 13.90
C GLU A 130 5.74 -1.02 15.39
N SER A 131 6.32 0.11 15.79
CA SER A 131 6.68 0.35 17.18
C SER A 131 5.42 0.42 18.05
N LEU A 132 5.37 -0.38 19.12
CA LEU A 132 4.30 -0.29 20.10
C LEU A 132 4.38 1.04 20.85
N GLY A 133 3.27 1.78 20.90
CA GLY A 133 3.13 2.89 21.85
C GLY A 133 3.63 4.27 21.40
N ALA A 134 3.67 4.56 20.10
CA ALA A 134 3.93 5.91 19.59
C ALA A 134 2.76 6.91 19.82
N ILE A 135 2.01 6.76 20.91
CA ILE A 135 0.94 7.70 21.28
C ILE A 135 1.59 8.95 21.89
N LYS A 136 1.84 9.94 21.05
CA LYS A 136 2.36 11.24 21.47
C LYS A 136 1.39 11.91 22.44
N GLY A 137 1.91 12.47 23.54
CA GLY A 137 1.14 13.26 24.51
C GLY A 137 0.58 12.51 25.72
N HIS A 138 0.84 11.20 25.85
CA HIS A 138 0.51 10.41 27.03
C HIS A 138 1.76 9.99 27.82
N GLU A 139 2.78 10.85 27.83
CA GLU A 139 4.00 10.64 28.60
C GLU A 139 3.68 10.73 30.10
N VAL A 140 4.22 9.80 30.88
CA VAL A 140 3.98 9.74 32.33
C VAL A 140 5.20 10.29 33.06
N ASP A 141 5.01 11.43 33.72
CA ASP A 141 6.01 12.00 34.61
C ASP A 141 5.89 11.35 36.00
N ILE A 142 6.86 10.51 36.34
CA ILE A 142 6.93 9.87 37.65
C ILE A 142 7.71 10.77 38.61
N MET A 143 7.00 11.46 39.50
CA MET A 143 7.63 12.26 40.57
C MET A 143 8.17 11.37 41.69
N LEU A 144 9.43 11.59 42.07
CA LEU A 144 10.09 10.86 43.14
C LEU A 144 9.90 11.58 44.49
N ASN A 145 9.47 10.85 45.52
CA ASN A 145 9.23 11.39 46.86
C ASN A 145 10.49 11.40 47.76
N VAL A 146 11.68 11.10 47.21
CA VAL A 146 12.95 11.04 47.95
C VAL A 146 13.88 12.14 47.45
N GLU A 147 14.93 12.53 48.19
CA GLU A 147 15.91 13.54 47.74
C GLU A 147 17.14 12.88 47.08
N ARG A 148 17.96 13.67 46.37
CA ARG A 148 19.19 13.21 45.69
C ARG A 148 20.14 12.48 46.67
N PRO A 149 20.94 11.50 46.20
CA PRO A 149 21.23 11.16 44.80
C PRO A 149 20.27 10.13 44.19
N TYR A 150 19.77 10.44 42.98
CA TYR A 150 19.01 9.49 42.15
C TYR A 150 19.88 8.90 41.04
N PRO A 151 19.55 7.68 40.58
CA PRO A 151 18.66 6.71 41.23
C PRO A 151 19.32 6.10 42.48
N PRO A 152 18.54 5.58 43.46
CA PRO A 152 19.13 4.73 44.51
C PRO A 152 19.90 3.60 43.83
N LEU A 153 21.20 3.51 44.11
CA LEU A 153 22.07 2.49 43.55
C LEU A 153 21.44 1.11 43.79
N LEU A 154 21.33 0.30 42.74
CA LEU A 154 20.97 -1.10 42.87
C LEU A 154 21.95 -1.72 43.86
N THR A 155 21.46 -2.07 45.05
CA THR A 155 22.31 -2.57 46.15
C THR A 155 22.87 -3.96 45.88
N ARG A 156 22.34 -4.66 44.85
CA ARG A 156 22.75 -6.00 44.47
C ARG A 156 22.74 -6.16 42.94
N PRO A 157 23.68 -6.92 42.37
CA PRO A 157 23.60 -7.31 40.97
C PRO A 157 22.35 -8.17 40.75
N ALA A 158 21.84 -8.17 39.51
CA ALA A 158 20.78 -9.10 39.12
C ALA A 158 21.25 -10.54 39.33
N TYR A 159 20.34 -11.40 39.80
CA TYR A 159 20.63 -12.82 39.95
C TYR A 159 20.96 -13.43 38.57
N PRO A 160 22.04 -14.25 38.45
CA PRO A 160 22.41 -14.82 37.17
C PRO A 160 21.32 -15.78 36.68
N PRO A 161 20.73 -15.57 35.49
CA PRO A 161 19.77 -16.50 34.92
C PRO A 161 20.46 -17.83 34.55
N SER A 162 19.68 -18.91 34.49
CA SER A 162 20.16 -20.16 33.92
C SER A 162 20.47 -19.99 32.43
N HIS A 163 21.27 -20.89 31.85
CA HIS A 163 21.66 -20.79 30.43
C HIS A 163 20.44 -20.70 29.50
N ARG A 164 19.46 -21.59 29.71
CA ARG A 164 18.20 -21.60 28.96
C ARG A 164 17.39 -20.31 29.15
N ALA A 165 17.25 -19.85 30.39
CA ALA A 165 16.53 -18.61 30.67
C ALA A 165 17.21 -17.40 30.02
N ARG A 166 18.54 -17.40 29.93
CA ARG A 166 19.30 -16.33 29.28
C ARG A 166 19.00 -16.23 27.79
N GLU A 167 18.94 -17.36 27.09
CA GLU A 167 18.62 -17.41 25.65
C GLU A 167 17.20 -16.92 25.36
N GLU A 168 16.22 -17.39 26.14
CA GLU A 168 14.81 -16.96 26.01
C GLU A 168 14.67 -15.45 26.32
N LEU A 169 15.31 -14.97 27.39
CA LEU A 169 15.32 -13.54 27.75
C LEU A 169 15.98 -12.68 26.67
N GLU A 170 17.09 -13.14 26.09
CA GLU A 170 17.79 -12.40 25.03
C GLU A 170 16.92 -12.24 23.79
N SER A 171 16.15 -13.29 23.42
CA SER A 171 15.17 -13.20 22.34
C SER A 171 14.11 -12.12 22.61
N HIS A 172 13.50 -12.14 23.80
CA HIS A 172 12.45 -11.17 24.17
C HIS A 172 12.99 -9.74 24.32
N ILE A 173 14.20 -9.57 24.84
CA ILE A 173 14.87 -8.26 24.92
C ILE A 173 15.09 -7.71 23.52
N ASN A 174 15.56 -8.53 22.59
CA ASN A 174 15.78 -8.10 21.20
C ASN A 174 14.47 -7.71 20.52
N GLU A 175 13.39 -8.45 20.74
CA GLU A 175 12.06 -8.12 20.22
C GLU A 175 11.53 -6.80 20.78
N THR A 176 11.56 -6.63 22.10
CA THR A 176 11.09 -5.39 22.76
C THR A 176 11.95 -4.16 22.42
N MET A 177 13.23 -4.36 22.13
CA MET A 177 14.10 -3.31 21.56
C MET A 177 13.68 -2.94 20.13
N LYS A 178 13.35 -3.91 19.26
CA LYS A 178 12.85 -3.64 17.90
C LYS A 178 11.52 -2.89 17.92
N LEU A 179 10.64 -3.24 18.84
CA LEU A 179 9.33 -2.59 19.02
C LEU A 179 9.44 -1.19 19.66
N GLY A 180 10.63 -0.74 20.03
CA GLY A 180 10.86 0.59 20.62
C GLY A 180 10.40 0.73 22.07
N VAL A 181 10.05 -0.37 22.74
CA VAL A 181 9.62 -0.40 24.15
C VAL A 181 10.84 -0.27 25.07
N LEU A 182 11.91 -0.99 24.76
CA LEU A 182 13.20 -0.86 25.45
C LEU A 182 14.15 0.01 24.62
N ARG A 183 14.98 0.78 25.32
CA ARG A 183 16.09 1.52 24.71
C ARG A 183 17.35 1.36 25.54
N ARG A 184 18.49 1.31 24.86
CA ARG A 184 19.78 1.38 25.52
C ARG A 184 19.95 2.77 26.13
N VAL A 185 20.17 2.81 27.44
CA VAL A 185 20.54 4.03 28.15
C VAL A 185 21.99 3.87 28.55
N ASP A 186 22.86 4.67 27.95
CA ASP A 186 24.23 4.78 28.46
C ASP A 186 24.14 5.53 29.78
N THR A 187 24.34 4.81 30.88
CA THR A 187 24.58 5.45 32.17
C THR A 187 25.85 6.28 32.00
N MET A 188 25.70 7.61 31.91
CA MET A 188 26.84 8.51 31.94
C MET A 188 27.68 8.13 33.17
N LYS A 189 28.90 7.63 32.92
CA LYS A 189 29.90 7.50 33.97
C LYS A 189 30.12 8.91 34.51
N LYS A 190 29.57 9.18 35.69
CA LYS A 190 30.06 10.26 36.54
C LYS A 190 31.38 9.86 37.15
#